data_AF-A0A068NRJ1-F1
#
_entry.id   AF-A0A068NRJ1-F1
#
_cell.length_a   1.000
_cell.length_b   1.000
_cell.length_c   1.000
_cell.angle_alpha   90.00
_cell.angle_beta   90.00
_cell.angle_gamma   90.00
#
_symmetry.space_group_name_H-M   'P 1'
#
loop_
_entity.id
_entity.type
_entity.pdbx_description
1 polymer ?
#
loop_
_entity_poly.entity_id
_entity_poly.type
_entity_poly.pdbx_seq_one_letter_code
_entity_poly.pdbx_strand_id
1 'polypeptide(L)'
;MTPKHEPKENVVGWLAGLFAVLVIGAALFPAYGNQKGYAKRTQCFSNLKQVGIGFALYTSDNEGWMPPSAAWIDELKPYTKSEELFDCSVAGRYGYAMNEALTQATVEKWSTERAAETPVAFESVTIGRSVVGSLQLLPRAPRHGSVNNIAYVDGHAKGVRQGSIFNSL
;
A
#
# COMPACT_ATOMS: atom_id res chain seq x y z
N MET A 1 -36.81 -67.30 1.82
CA MET A 1 -37.28 -65.90 1.97
C MET A 1 -36.27 -65.16 2.82
N THR A 2 -35.33 -64.44 2.21
CA THR A 2 -34.35 -63.60 2.91
C THR A 2 -34.86 -62.16 2.96
N PRO A 3 -34.75 -61.46 4.11
CA PRO A 3 -35.22 -60.08 4.22
C PRO A 3 -34.33 -59.13 3.41
N LYS A 4 -34.95 -58.28 2.61
CA LYS A 4 -34.31 -57.23 1.79
C LYS A 4 -33.90 -56.08 2.71
N HIS A 5 -32.60 -55.88 2.94
CA HIS A 5 -32.07 -54.73 3.68
C HIS A 5 -32.54 -53.42 3.00
N GLU A 6 -33.23 -52.58 3.77
CA GLU A 6 -33.85 -51.34 3.30
C GLU A 6 -32.83 -50.18 3.42
N PRO A 7 -32.67 -49.31 2.41
CA PRO A 7 -31.51 -48.40 2.21
C PRO A 7 -31.45 -47.17 3.15
N LYS A 8 -31.82 -47.33 4.43
CA LYS A 8 -31.89 -46.22 5.40
C LYS A 8 -30.52 -45.78 5.90
N GLU A 9 -29.56 -46.71 5.91
CA GLU A 9 -28.19 -46.51 6.38
C GLU A 9 -27.35 -45.59 5.48
N ASN A 10 -27.64 -45.59 4.18
CA ASN A 10 -27.00 -44.71 3.20
C ASN A 10 -27.46 -43.26 3.38
N VAL A 11 -28.77 -43.03 3.56
CA VAL A 11 -29.35 -41.68 3.65
C VAL A 11 -28.81 -40.92 4.86
N VAL A 12 -28.68 -41.58 6.01
CA VAL A 12 -28.14 -40.97 7.24
C VAL A 12 -26.68 -40.53 7.03
N GLY A 13 -25.85 -41.34 6.37
CA GLY A 13 -24.47 -40.98 6.04
C GLY A 13 -24.36 -39.75 5.13
N TRP A 14 -25.20 -39.67 4.09
CA TRP A 14 -25.25 -38.51 3.19
C TRP A 14 -25.65 -37.22 3.92
N LEU A 15 -26.65 -37.28 4.80
CA LEU A 15 -27.10 -36.13 5.59
C LEU A 15 -26.03 -35.66 6.58
N ALA A 16 -25.33 -36.59 7.23
CA ALA A 16 -24.23 -36.26 8.13
C ALA A 16 -23.06 -35.56 7.40
N GLY A 17 -22.72 -36.03 6.20
CA GLY A 17 -21.70 -35.41 5.36
C GLY A 17 -22.07 -33.99 4.90
N LEU A 18 -23.31 -33.81 4.43
CA LEU A 18 -23.82 -32.48 4.04
C LEU A 18 -23.84 -31.53 5.23
N PHE A 19 -24.26 -32.00 6.40
CA PHE A 19 -24.26 -31.20 7.62
C PHE A 19 -22.87 -30.74 8.04
N ALA A 20 -21.86 -31.64 7.99
CA ALA A 20 -20.48 -31.28 8.29
C ALA A 20 -19.93 -30.19 7.35
N VAL A 21 -20.17 -30.31 6.04
CA VAL A 21 -19.75 -29.29 5.07
C VAL A 21 -20.41 -27.93 5.34
N LEU A 22 -21.70 -27.92 5.70
CA LEU A 22 -22.43 -26.68 6.03
C LEU A 22 -21.89 -26.01 7.30
N VAL A 23 -21.61 -26.78 8.35
CA VAL A 23 -21.03 -26.26 9.60
C VAL A 23 -19.63 -25.68 9.38
N ILE A 24 -18.77 -26.41 8.65
CA ILE A 24 -17.42 -25.94 8.30
C ILE A 24 -17.50 -24.69 7.43
N GLY A 25 -18.35 -24.69 6.40
CA GLY A 25 -18.58 -23.53 5.55
C GLY A 25 -19.03 -22.31 6.35
N ALA A 26 -20.04 -22.47 7.21
CA ALA A 26 -20.57 -21.39 8.05
C ALA A 26 -19.53 -20.82 9.04
N ALA A 27 -18.61 -21.63 9.55
CA ALA A 27 -17.51 -21.17 10.41
C ALA A 27 -16.41 -20.41 9.64
N LEU A 28 -16.21 -20.71 8.36
CA LEU A 28 -15.21 -20.05 7.51
C LEU A 28 -15.74 -18.75 6.87
N PHE A 29 -17.05 -18.66 6.61
CA PHE A 29 -17.69 -17.48 6.02
C PHE A 29 -17.54 -16.15 6.78
N PRO A 30 -17.59 -16.06 8.13
CA PRO A 30 -17.52 -14.78 8.85
C PRO A 30 -16.18 -14.05 8.70
N ALA A 31 -15.12 -14.72 8.25
CA ALA A 31 -13.81 -14.12 8.02
C ALA A 31 -13.70 -13.29 6.72
N TYR A 32 -14.66 -13.40 5.80
CA TYR A 32 -14.55 -12.77 4.47
C TYR A 32 -15.15 -11.35 4.38
N GLY A 33 -15.83 -10.87 5.43
CA GLY A 33 -16.63 -9.64 5.38
C GLY A 33 -15.84 -8.33 5.24
N ASN A 34 -14.62 -8.24 5.78
CA ASN A 34 -13.86 -6.97 5.88
C ASN A 34 -12.42 -7.02 5.32
N GLN A 35 -11.99 -8.12 4.70
CA GLN A 35 -10.60 -8.28 4.23
C GLN A 35 -10.23 -7.35 3.06
N LYS A 36 -11.22 -6.92 2.26
CA LYS A 36 -10.98 -6.10 1.06
C LYS A 36 -10.34 -4.75 1.37
N GLY A 37 -10.73 -4.10 2.49
CA GLY A 37 -10.15 -2.82 2.91
C GLY A 37 -8.70 -2.96 3.37
N TYR A 38 -8.41 -3.99 4.16
CA TYR A 38 -7.05 -4.29 4.63
C TYR A 38 -6.11 -4.68 3.49
N ALA A 39 -6.57 -5.50 2.54
CA ALA A 39 -5.77 -5.89 1.38
C ALA A 39 -5.37 -4.67 0.54
N LYS A 40 -6.32 -3.76 0.27
CA LYS A 40 -6.04 -2.50 -0.45
C LYS A 40 -5.05 -1.61 0.27
N ARG A 41 -5.14 -1.49 1.60
CA ARG A 41 -4.16 -0.77 2.43
C ARG A 41 -2.76 -1.38 2.27
N THR A 42 -2.65 -2.69 2.45
CA THR A 42 -1.36 -3.40 2.36
C THR A 42 -0.74 -3.21 0.98
N GLN A 43 -1.57 -3.24 -0.08
CA GLN A 43 -1.11 -2.99 -1.44
C GLN A 43 -0.56 -1.56 -1.61
N CYS A 44 -1.29 -0.52 -1.19
CA CYS A 44 -0.82 0.86 -1.32
C CYS A 44 0.46 1.13 -0.49
N PHE A 45 0.55 0.54 0.70
CA PHE A 45 1.77 0.59 1.50
C PHE A 45 2.96 -0.08 0.78
N SER A 46 2.76 -1.28 0.23
CA SER A 46 3.79 -2.00 -0.52
C SER A 46 4.23 -1.26 -1.79
N ASN A 47 3.27 -0.71 -2.52
CA ASN A 47 3.49 0.14 -3.69
C ASN A 47 4.37 1.34 -3.32
N LEU A 48 3.97 2.10 -2.29
CA LEU A 48 4.71 3.28 -1.86
C LEU A 48 6.11 2.95 -1.31
N LYS A 49 6.28 1.82 -0.63
CA LYS A 49 7.60 1.32 -0.21
C LYS A 49 8.50 1.03 -1.43
N GLN A 50 7.96 0.41 -2.48
CA GLN A 50 8.72 0.18 -3.72
C GLN A 50 9.06 1.49 -4.43
N VAL A 51 8.16 2.48 -4.43
CA VAL A 51 8.45 3.83 -4.91
C VAL A 51 9.59 4.47 -4.13
N GLY A 52 9.57 4.40 -2.79
CA GLY A 52 10.65 4.89 -1.93
C GLY A 52 12.00 4.23 -2.21
N ILE A 53 12.02 2.91 -2.42
CA ILE A 53 13.23 2.20 -2.86
C ILE A 53 13.68 2.73 -4.24
N GLY A 54 12.75 2.97 -5.17
CA GLY A 54 13.05 3.57 -6.47
C GLY A 54 13.74 4.91 -6.35
N PHE A 55 13.27 5.80 -5.47
CA PHE A 55 13.94 7.06 -5.17
C PHE A 55 15.36 6.86 -4.64
N ALA A 56 15.56 5.94 -3.70
CA ALA A 56 16.89 5.67 -3.14
C ALA A 56 17.86 5.14 -4.21
N LEU A 57 17.39 4.27 -5.11
CA LEU A 57 18.18 3.75 -6.22
C LEU A 57 18.52 4.85 -7.25
N TYR A 58 17.52 5.61 -7.69
CA TYR A 58 17.72 6.76 -8.59
C TYR A 58 18.77 7.70 -8.02
N THR A 59 18.61 8.07 -6.75
CA THR A 59 19.51 8.97 -6.06
C THR A 59 20.95 8.43 -6.04
N SER A 60 21.11 7.12 -5.77
CA SER A 60 22.41 6.46 -5.75
C SER A 60 23.10 6.52 -7.12
N ASP A 61 22.35 6.38 -8.21
CA ASP A 61 22.89 6.40 -9.57
C ASP A 61 23.12 7.81 -10.11
N ASN A 62 22.41 8.81 -9.57
CA ASN A 62 22.44 10.19 -10.04
C ASN A 62 23.20 11.12 -9.08
N GLU A 63 24.31 10.65 -8.50
CA GLU A 63 25.21 11.46 -7.65
C GLU A 63 24.50 12.16 -6.47
N GLY A 64 23.46 11.54 -5.92
CA GLY A 64 22.66 12.12 -4.86
C GLY A 64 21.58 13.08 -5.33
N TRP A 65 21.38 13.32 -6.62
CA TRP A 65 20.29 14.19 -7.09
C TRP A 65 18.93 13.51 -6.99
N MET A 66 17.94 14.30 -6.59
CA MET A 66 16.54 13.89 -6.68
C MET A 66 16.02 14.01 -8.10
N PRO A 67 15.06 13.17 -8.51
CA PRO A 67 14.51 13.25 -9.85
C PRO A 67 13.77 14.58 -10.05
N PRO A 68 13.79 15.14 -11.27
CA PRO A 68 13.04 16.34 -11.62
C PRO A 68 11.56 16.26 -11.24
N SER A 69 11.05 17.31 -10.59
CA SER A 69 9.67 17.41 -10.09
C SER A 69 8.62 17.08 -11.15
N ALA A 70 8.79 17.58 -12.38
CA ALA A 70 7.83 17.40 -13.46
C ALA A 70 7.75 15.95 -14.00
N ALA A 71 8.80 15.15 -13.77
CA ALA A 71 8.98 13.85 -14.43
C ALA A 71 9.38 12.73 -13.46
N TRP A 72 9.25 12.92 -12.14
CA TRP A 72 9.79 11.97 -11.17
C TRP A 72 9.29 10.54 -11.35
N ILE A 73 8.02 10.33 -11.75
CA ILE A 73 7.51 9.00 -12.05
C ILE A 73 8.24 8.36 -13.24
N ASP A 74 8.48 9.14 -14.30
CA ASP A 74 9.14 8.67 -15.51
C ASP A 74 10.61 8.32 -15.26
N GLU A 75 11.28 9.12 -14.44
CA GLU A 75 12.67 8.93 -14.02
C GLU A 75 12.84 7.71 -13.09
N LEU A 76 11.80 7.36 -12.33
CA LEU A 76 11.82 6.17 -11.49
C LEU A 76 11.51 4.88 -12.23
N LYS A 77 10.99 4.94 -13.47
CA LYS A 77 10.62 3.75 -14.25
C LYS A 77 11.74 2.69 -14.35
N PRO A 78 13.02 3.03 -14.55
CA PRO A 78 14.10 2.04 -14.60
C PRO A 78 14.27 1.27 -13.28
N TYR A 79 13.86 1.88 -12.16
CA TYR A 79 14.02 1.35 -10.80
C TYR A 79 12.76 0.68 -10.26
N THR A 80 11.61 0.95 -10.88
CA THR A 80 10.31 0.41 -10.48
C THR A 80 9.83 -0.66 -11.46
N LYS A 81 9.46 -1.84 -10.95
CA LYS A 81 9.10 -3.00 -11.78
C LYS A 81 7.79 -2.85 -12.57
N SER A 82 6.97 -1.86 -12.24
CA SER A 82 5.67 -1.61 -12.89
C SER A 82 5.22 -0.18 -12.63
N GLU A 83 4.53 0.43 -13.60
CA GLU A 83 3.89 1.75 -13.42
C GLU A 83 2.66 1.69 -12.50
N GLU A 84 2.07 0.51 -12.30
CA GLU A 84 0.96 0.30 -11.35
C GLU A 84 1.39 0.55 -9.89
N LEU A 85 2.70 0.58 -9.63
CA LEU A 85 3.25 0.95 -8.31
C LEU A 85 2.94 2.40 -7.94
N PHE A 86 2.65 3.27 -8.90
CA PHE A 86 2.28 4.66 -8.63
C PHE A 86 0.77 4.82 -8.35
N ASP A 87 0.00 3.74 -8.45
CA ASP A 87 -1.43 3.76 -8.25
C ASP A 87 -1.80 3.50 -6.79
N CYS A 88 -2.86 4.19 -6.37
CA CYS A 88 -3.53 3.92 -5.12
C CYS A 88 -4.83 3.16 -5.42
N SER A 89 -4.92 1.90 -5.00
CA SER A 89 -6.09 1.02 -5.22
C SER A 89 -7.42 1.52 -4.61
N VAL A 90 -7.37 2.64 -3.87
CA VAL A 90 -8.53 3.33 -3.30
C VAL A 90 -8.75 4.70 -3.95
N ALA A 91 -7.70 5.47 -4.20
CA ALA A 91 -7.81 6.85 -4.70
C ALA A 91 -7.84 6.95 -6.23
N GLY A 92 -7.20 6.01 -6.92
CA GLY A 92 -7.07 6.01 -8.37
C GLY A 92 -5.61 5.98 -8.84
N ARG A 93 -5.46 6.21 -10.15
CA ARG A 93 -4.18 6.17 -10.85
C ARG A 93 -3.31 7.36 -10.48
N TYR A 94 -2.04 7.17 -10.16
CA TYR A 94 -1.14 8.20 -9.61
C TYR A 94 -1.62 8.84 -8.29
N GLY A 95 -1.67 8.01 -7.25
CA GLY A 95 -2.18 8.39 -5.92
C GLY A 95 -1.13 8.93 -4.95
N TYR A 96 0.10 9.14 -5.39
CA TYR A 96 1.22 9.58 -4.54
C TYR A 96 1.79 10.91 -5.04
N ALA A 97 2.29 11.71 -4.11
CA ALA A 97 3.04 12.94 -4.41
C ALA A 97 4.47 12.82 -3.90
N MET A 98 5.40 13.48 -4.58
CA MET A 98 6.77 13.70 -4.12
C MET A 98 6.82 14.93 -3.20
N ASN A 99 7.67 14.88 -2.18
CA ASN A 99 7.88 16.00 -1.28
C ASN A 99 8.59 17.16 -1.99
N GLU A 100 7.93 18.32 -2.05
CA GLU A 100 8.44 19.51 -2.73
C GLU A 100 9.78 20.00 -2.18
N ALA A 101 10.03 19.81 -0.88
CA ALA A 101 11.27 20.20 -0.23
C ALA A 101 12.51 19.52 -0.82
N LEU A 102 12.33 18.39 -1.52
CA LEU A 102 13.41 17.60 -2.09
C LEU A 102 13.66 17.87 -3.59
N THR A 103 12.80 18.63 -4.26
CA THR A 103 12.82 18.77 -5.73
C THR A 103 14.02 19.50 -6.32
N GLN A 104 14.78 20.21 -5.50
CA GLN A 104 16.02 20.91 -5.89
C GLN A 104 17.18 20.59 -4.95
N ALA A 105 17.04 19.53 -4.16
CA ALA A 105 17.99 19.16 -3.13
C ALA A 105 18.84 17.97 -3.56
N THR A 106 20.13 18.02 -3.27
CA THR A 106 20.98 16.82 -3.27
C THR A 106 20.72 16.04 -1.99
N VAL A 107 20.40 14.77 -2.13
CA VAL A 107 20.19 13.83 -1.04
C VAL A 107 21.41 13.73 -0.14
N GLU A 108 22.65 13.86 -0.63
CA GLU A 108 23.85 13.91 0.23
C GLU A 108 23.73 14.97 1.35
N LYS A 109 23.12 16.12 1.05
CA LYS A 109 22.86 17.20 2.03
C LYS A 109 21.75 16.85 3.03
N TRP A 110 20.84 15.92 2.69
CA TRP A 110 19.66 15.59 3.50
C TRP A 110 19.65 14.15 4.06
N SER A 111 20.51 13.24 3.59
CA SER A 111 20.40 11.79 3.80
C SER A 111 21.22 11.27 4.96
N THR A 112 22.39 11.82 5.23
CA THR A 112 23.28 11.26 6.24
C THR A 112 22.77 11.48 7.66
N GLU A 113 22.06 12.57 7.91
CA GLU A 113 21.61 12.89 9.27
C GLU A 113 20.15 12.52 9.55
N ARG A 114 19.28 12.52 8.53
CA ARG A 114 17.82 12.38 8.72
C ARG A 114 17.09 11.57 7.64
N ALA A 115 17.78 10.74 6.83
CA ALA A 115 17.12 10.00 5.74
C ALA A 115 15.89 9.18 6.20
N ALA A 116 15.97 8.55 7.38
CA ALA A 116 14.87 7.77 7.97
C ALA A 116 13.73 8.63 8.56
N GLU A 117 13.85 9.96 8.53
CA GLU A 117 12.83 10.88 9.04
C GLU A 117 12.31 11.82 7.95
N THR A 118 13.03 11.95 6.84
CA THR A 118 12.69 12.82 5.71
C THR A 118 11.73 12.11 4.74
N PRO A 119 10.46 12.54 4.63
CA PRO A 119 9.51 11.98 3.67
C PRO A 119 9.93 12.29 2.24
N VAL A 120 9.99 11.28 1.38
CA VAL A 120 10.29 11.43 -0.04
C VAL A 120 9.04 11.40 -0.91
N ALA A 121 8.12 10.50 -0.60
CA ALA A 121 6.85 10.37 -1.29
C ALA A 121 5.76 9.97 -0.31
N PHE A 122 4.52 10.35 -0.58
CA PHE A 122 3.42 10.12 0.36
C PHE A 122 2.08 10.04 -0.37
N GLU A 123 1.10 9.44 0.30
CA GLU A 123 -0.28 9.39 -0.20
C GLU A 123 -0.85 10.80 -0.40
N SER A 124 -1.43 11.06 -1.55
CA SER A 124 -1.91 12.39 -1.92
C SER A 124 -3.43 12.43 -2.05
N VAL A 125 -4.04 13.56 -1.67
CA VAL A 125 -5.42 13.88 -2.02
C VAL A 125 -5.56 14.30 -3.48
N THR A 126 -4.50 14.87 -4.04
CA THR A 126 -4.41 15.29 -5.43
C THR A 126 -3.92 14.12 -6.26
N ILE A 127 -4.72 13.73 -7.25
CA ILE A 127 -4.43 12.64 -8.17
C ILE A 127 -3.87 13.23 -9.45
N GLY A 128 -2.71 12.73 -9.90
CA GLY A 128 -2.05 13.24 -11.08
C GLY A 128 -0.67 12.63 -11.29
N ARG A 129 -0.23 12.58 -12.53
CA ARG A 129 1.14 12.10 -12.81
C ARG A 129 2.14 13.10 -12.23
N SER A 130 3.15 12.56 -11.55
CA SER A 130 4.26 13.32 -10.98
C SER A 130 3.82 14.49 -10.09
N VAL A 131 2.76 14.34 -9.28
CA VAL A 131 2.37 15.38 -8.31
C VAL A 131 3.53 15.65 -7.35
N VAL A 132 3.70 16.92 -7.02
CA VAL A 132 4.66 17.44 -6.05
C VAL A 132 3.93 18.36 -5.09
N GLY A 133 4.28 18.31 -3.80
CA GLY A 133 3.79 19.26 -2.81
C GLY A 133 4.30 18.97 -1.41
N SER A 134 3.87 19.76 -0.43
CA SER A 134 4.09 19.48 0.98
C SER A 134 3.17 18.39 1.51
N LEU A 135 3.46 17.91 2.72
CA LEU A 135 2.62 16.97 3.47
C LEU A 135 1.17 17.46 3.72
N GLN A 136 0.83 18.70 3.39
CA GLN A 136 -0.54 19.20 3.41
C GLN A 136 -1.45 18.47 2.42
N LEU A 137 -0.87 17.87 1.37
CA LEU A 137 -1.60 17.04 0.41
C LEU A 137 -1.94 15.65 0.96
N LEU A 138 -1.50 15.29 2.18
CA LEU A 138 -1.93 14.06 2.81
C LEU A 138 -3.46 14.04 3.05
N PRO A 139 -4.15 12.90 2.82
CA PRO A 139 -5.55 12.75 3.14
C PRO A 139 -5.86 13.09 4.61
N ARG A 140 -6.75 14.07 4.81
CA ARG A 140 -7.26 14.41 6.15
C ARG A 140 -8.04 13.27 6.77
N ALA A 141 -8.83 12.55 5.97
CA ALA A 141 -9.34 11.24 6.36
C ALA A 141 -8.48 10.20 5.66
N PRO A 142 -7.68 9.39 6.39
CA PRO A 142 -6.82 8.41 5.74
C PRO A 142 -7.62 7.42 4.90
N ARG A 143 -7.18 7.21 3.66
CA ARG A 143 -7.92 6.40 2.67
C ARG A 143 -7.81 4.90 2.92
N HIS A 144 -6.90 4.51 3.81
CA HIS A 144 -6.50 3.12 4.03
C HIS A 144 -6.69 2.69 5.49
N GLY A 145 -7.67 3.28 6.18
CA GLY A 145 -7.97 3.00 7.59
C GLY A 145 -7.60 4.19 8.47
N SER A 146 -6.70 3.98 9.44
CA SER A 146 -6.36 4.99 10.46
C SER A 146 -5.02 5.71 10.24
N VAL A 147 -4.34 5.44 9.12
CA VAL A 147 -3.01 5.99 8.82
C VAL A 147 -2.87 6.37 7.35
N ASN A 148 -2.05 7.38 7.09
CA ASN A 148 -1.52 7.68 5.77
C ASN A 148 -0.17 7.00 5.58
N ASN A 149 0.09 6.46 4.41
CA ASN A 149 1.39 5.86 4.10
C ASN A 149 2.35 6.94 3.58
N ILE A 150 3.60 6.88 4.08
CA ILE A 150 4.70 7.77 3.72
C ILE A 150 5.93 6.92 3.46
N ALA A 151 6.62 7.17 2.35
CA ALA A 151 7.96 6.68 2.07
C ALA A 151 9.01 7.74 2.45
N TYR A 152 10.20 7.27 2.83
CA TYR A 152 11.30 8.08 3.31
C TYR A 152 12.53 7.93 2.43
N VAL A 153 13.47 8.87 2.56
CA VAL A 153 14.66 8.99 1.69
C VAL A 153 15.57 7.75 1.75
N ASP A 154 15.66 7.06 2.88
CA ASP A 154 16.38 5.78 3.00
C ASP A 154 15.66 4.58 2.33
N GLY A 155 14.51 4.85 1.70
CA GLY A 155 13.70 3.88 1.01
C GLY A 155 12.75 3.11 1.92
N HIS A 156 12.64 3.37 3.23
CA HIS A 156 11.59 2.77 4.07
C HIS A 156 10.24 3.47 3.92
N ALA A 157 9.20 2.82 4.44
CA ALA A 157 7.86 3.38 4.47
C ALA A 157 7.19 3.14 5.82
N LYS A 158 6.33 4.06 6.23
CA LYS A 158 5.62 4.03 7.51
C LYS A 158 4.18 4.47 7.31
N GLY A 159 3.26 3.77 7.98
CA GLY A 159 1.90 4.25 8.19
C GLY A 159 1.88 5.24 9.35
N VAL A 160 1.55 6.50 9.09
CA VAL A 160 1.55 7.58 10.08
C VAL A 160 0.11 8.04 10.35
N ARG A 161 -0.23 8.18 11.64
CA ARG A 161 -1.54 8.71 12.05
C ARG A 161 -1.58 10.21 11.78
N GLN A 162 -2.72 10.73 11.35
CA GLN A 162 -2.84 12.14 10.96
C GLN A 162 -2.36 13.12 12.06
N GLY A 163 -2.77 12.91 13.32
CA GLY A 163 -2.40 13.79 14.43
C GLY A 163 -0.90 13.82 14.77
N SER A 164 -0.11 12.83 14.34
CA SER A 164 1.34 12.82 14.60
C SER A 164 2.17 13.57 13.56
N ILE A 165 1.59 13.95 12.41
CA ILE A 165 2.32 14.62 11.31
C ILE A 165 2.38 16.13 11.52
N PHE A 166 1.29 16.73 12.03
CA PHE A 166 1.17 18.17 12.25
C PHE A 166 1.88 18.68 13.51
N ASN A 167 2.28 17.80 14.41
CA ASN A 167 3.06 18.18 15.61
C ASN A 167 4.58 18.11 15.39
N SER A 168 5.03 17.70 14.20
CA SER A 168 6.44 17.48 13.84
C SER A 168 6.92 18.33 12.65
N LEU A 169 6.04 19.19 12.12
CA LEU A 169 6.36 20.23 11.13
C LEU A 169 6.42 21.59 11.85
#